data_AF-A0A1B8FP78-F1
#
_entry.id   AF-A0A1B8FP78-F1
#
_cell.length_a   1.000
_cell.length_b   1.000
_cell.length_c   1.000
_cell.angle_alpha   90.00
_cell.angle_beta   90.00
_cell.angle_gamma   90.00
#
_symmetry.space_group_name_H-M   'P 1'
#
loop_
_entity.id
_entity.type
_entity.pdbx_description
1 polymer ?
#
loop_
_entity_poly.entity_id
_entity_poly.type
_entity_poly.pdbx_seq_one_letter_code
_entity_poly.pdbx_strand_id
1 'polypeptide(L)'
;MSMFRSKKLDLGCFINIKVIRDHTKRKVFAEHETQRQALRYIIRNTTLPGRMRAQAQLELSQMHCYTRPTQIKNRCIIGGKGKGVMSDFKMARFCFREHALRGDIPGVKKASW
;
A
#
# COMPACT_ATOMS: atom_id res chain seq x y z
N MET A 1 10.28 -9.82 16.34
CA MET A 1 9.05 -9.57 15.53
C MET A 1 8.97 -8.08 15.27
N SER A 2 8.65 -7.61 14.06
CA SER A 2 8.54 -6.16 13.84
C SER A 2 7.35 -5.61 14.62
N MET A 3 7.50 -4.40 15.19
CA MET A 3 6.51 -3.76 16.08
C MET A 3 5.09 -3.70 15.49
N PHE A 4 4.97 -3.63 14.16
CA PHE A 4 3.71 -3.42 13.45
C PHE A 4 3.03 -4.70 12.94
N ARG A 5 3.69 -5.86 13.03
CA ARG A 5 3.09 -7.11 12.57
C ARG A 5 2.12 -7.62 13.63
N SER A 6 0.86 -7.81 13.26
CA SER A 6 -0.14 -8.42 14.13
C SER A 6 0.30 -9.83 14.58
N LYS A 7 0.00 -10.17 15.84
CA LYS A 7 0.29 -11.51 16.39
C LYS A 7 -0.61 -12.57 15.75
N LYS A 8 -1.86 -12.23 15.47
CA LYS A 8 -2.83 -13.07 14.75
C LYS A 8 -2.89 -12.67 13.28
N LEU A 9 -2.89 -13.67 12.39
CA LEU A 9 -3.04 -13.44 10.95
C LEU A 9 -4.49 -13.09 10.62
N ASP A 10 -4.65 -12.04 9.83
CA ASP A 10 -5.90 -11.35 9.50
C ASP A 10 -6.13 -11.26 7.97
N LEU A 11 -5.34 -12.01 7.20
CA LEU A 11 -5.39 -12.05 5.75
C LEU A 11 -6.16 -13.30 5.29
N GLY A 12 -7.14 -13.12 4.41
CA GLY A 12 -7.87 -14.20 3.73
C GLY A 12 -7.37 -14.53 2.32
N CYS A 13 -6.33 -13.86 1.85
CA CYS A 13 -5.74 -14.06 0.53
C CYS A 13 -4.47 -14.92 0.59
N PHE A 14 -3.79 -15.11 -0.55
CA PHE A 14 -2.55 -15.89 -0.61
C PHE A 14 -1.46 -15.32 0.30
N ILE A 15 -1.02 -16.14 1.24
CA ILE A 15 -0.07 -15.74 2.28
C ILE A 15 1.36 -15.84 1.74
N ASN A 16 2.06 -14.72 1.77
CA ASN A 16 3.49 -14.64 1.45
C ASN A 16 4.14 -13.64 2.41
N ILE A 17 5.39 -13.87 2.80
CA ILE A 17 6.21 -12.94 3.62
C ILE A 17 6.10 -11.50 3.12
N LYS A 18 6.17 -11.31 1.79
CA LYS A 18 6.11 -9.96 1.19
C LYS A 18 4.69 -9.38 1.18
N VAL A 19 3.65 -10.23 1.13
CA VAL A 19 2.25 -9.80 1.22
C VAL A 19 1.91 -9.38 2.64
N ILE A 20 2.32 -10.17 3.64
CA ILE A 20 2.15 -9.81 5.06
C ILE A 20 2.84 -8.46 5.34
N ARG A 21 4.08 -8.28 4.86
CA ARG A 21 4.80 -7.03 5.04
C ARG A 21 4.08 -5.85 4.38
N ASP A 22 3.58 -6.01 3.16
CA ASP A 22 2.83 -4.95 2.47
C ASP A 22 1.51 -4.61 3.19
N HIS A 23 0.81 -5.64 3.68
CA HIS A 23 -0.41 -5.48 4.48
C HIS A 23 -0.15 -4.68 5.76
N THR A 24 0.92 -4.99 6.50
CA THR A 24 1.29 -4.24 7.71
C THR A 24 1.61 -2.78 7.39
N LYS A 25 2.28 -2.50 6.26
CA LYS A 25 2.54 -1.11 5.82
C LYS A 25 1.27 -0.35 5.52
N ARG A 26 0.29 -0.99 4.87
CA ARG A 26 -1.01 -0.35 4.55
C ARG A 26 -1.78 0.02 5.81
N LYS A 27 -1.81 -0.86 6.81
CA LYS A 27 -2.46 -0.60 8.10
C LYS A 27 -1.82 0.58 8.84
N VAL A 28 -0.49 0.52 8.99
CA VAL A 28 0.28 1.59 9.63
C VAL A 28 0.12 2.92 8.89
N PHE A 29 0.13 2.90 7.55
CA PHE A 29 -0.09 4.11 6.77
C PHE A 29 -1.49 4.68 6.99
N ALA A 30 -2.53 3.84 6.99
CA ALA A 30 -3.91 4.28 7.22
C ALA A 30 -4.09 4.94 8.60
N GLU A 31 -3.46 4.39 9.65
CA GLU A 31 -3.49 4.95 11.00
C GLU A 31 -2.81 6.33 11.09
N HIS A 32 -1.68 6.52 10.39
CA HIS A 32 -0.87 7.73 10.48
C HIS A 32 -1.05 8.71 9.30
N GLU A 33 -2.02 8.49 8.43
CA GLU A 33 -2.22 9.29 7.22
C GLU A 33 -2.52 10.75 7.56
N THR A 34 -3.46 10.99 8.48
CA THR A 34 -3.90 12.33 8.90
C THR A 34 -2.76 13.13 9.52
N GLN A 35 -2.05 12.52 10.47
CA GLN A 35 -0.88 13.12 11.13
C GLN A 35 0.19 13.50 10.09
N ARG A 36 0.48 12.60 9.14
CA ARG A 36 1.47 12.84 8.10
C ARG A 36 1.04 13.95 7.14
N GLN A 37 -0.24 14.01 6.78
CA GLN A 37 -0.79 15.07 5.94
C GLN A 37 -0.70 16.44 6.62
N ALA A 38 -1.03 16.52 7.92
CA ALA A 38 -0.90 17.74 8.71
C ALA A 38 0.55 18.26 8.74
N LEU A 39 1.53 17.39 9.01
CA LEU A 39 2.95 17.75 8.98
C LEU A 39 3.37 18.25 7.59
N ARG A 40 2.94 17.56 6.52
CA ARG A 40 3.23 17.98 5.14
C ARG A 40 2.59 19.32 4.76
N TYR A 41 1.44 19.66 5.33
CA TYR A 41 0.80 20.95 5.15
C TYR A 41 1.62 22.05 5.84
N ILE A 42 1.98 21.86 7.10
CA ILE A 42 2.78 22.82 7.88
C ILE A 42 4.10 23.14 7.19
N ILE A 43 4.82 22.11 6.70
CA ILE A 43 6.12 22.27 6.04
C ILE A 43 6.01 23.14 4.77
N ARG A 44 4.94 22.97 4.00
CA ARG A 44 4.74 23.71 2.73
C ARG A 44 4.15 25.10 2.92
N ASN A 45 3.52 25.35 4.05
CA ASN A 45 2.88 26.62 4.31
C ASN A 45 3.94 27.71 4.61
N THR A 46 4.09 28.67 3.70
CA THR A 46 5.05 29.77 3.81
C THR A 46 4.60 30.88 4.76
N THR A 47 3.32 30.93 5.15
CA THR A 47 2.82 31.93 6.11
C THR A 47 3.19 31.60 7.55
N LEU A 48 3.53 30.34 7.85
CA LEU A 48 3.90 29.90 9.18
C LEU A 48 5.36 30.26 9.53
N PRO A 49 5.67 30.48 10.82
CA PRO A 49 7.03 30.75 11.26
C PRO A 49 8.02 29.64 10.88
N GLY A 50 9.23 30.03 10.48
CA GLY A 50 10.29 29.10 10.05
C GLY A 50 10.58 27.99 11.08
N ARG A 51 10.54 28.32 12.37
CA ARG A 51 10.74 27.36 13.47
C ARG A 51 9.70 26.24 13.48
N MET A 52 8.42 26.55 13.25
CA MET A 52 7.36 25.53 13.20
C MET A 52 7.54 24.58 12.02
N ARG A 53 7.93 25.12 10.86
CA ARG A 53 8.21 24.30 9.68
C ARG A 53 9.40 23.36 9.90
N ALA A 54 10.46 23.88 10.53
CA ALA A 54 11.64 23.09 10.88
C ALA A 54 11.28 21.95 11.85
N GLN A 55 10.48 22.24 12.89
CA GLN A 55 10.00 21.23 13.83
C GLN A 55 9.17 20.15 13.14
N ALA A 56 8.18 20.54 12.32
CA ALA A 56 7.36 19.59 11.57
C ALA A 56 8.19 18.74 10.59
N GLN A 57 9.26 19.31 10.02
CA GLN A 57 10.18 18.57 9.16
C GLN A 57 11.01 17.54 9.92
N LEU A 58 11.47 17.86 11.14
CA LEU A 58 12.15 16.91 12.02
C LEU A 58 11.20 15.76 12.42
N GLU A 59 9.98 16.08 12.84
CA GLU A 59 8.97 15.08 13.20
C GLU A 59 8.64 14.15 12.03
N LEU A 60 8.40 14.71 10.83
CA LEU A 60 8.12 13.92 9.62
C LEU A 60 9.28 12.98 9.24
N SER A 61 10.52 13.40 9.52
CA SER A 61 11.73 12.60 9.27
C SER A 61 11.87 11.44 10.26
N GLN A 62 11.52 11.67 11.53
CA GLN A 62 11.57 10.66 12.60
C GLN A 62 10.50 9.56 12.46
N MET A 63 9.39 9.83 11.74
CA MET A 63 8.35 8.82 11.53
C MET A 63 8.89 7.53 10.89
N HIS A 64 8.42 6.38 11.37
CA HIS A 64 8.86 5.07 10.90
C HIS A 64 8.62 4.87 9.39
N CYS A 65 9.48 4.09 8.73
CA CYS A 65 9.44 3.92 7.28
C CYS A 65 8.11 3.33 6.74
N TYR A 66 7.39 2.53 7.54
CA TYR A 66 6.10 1.94 7.15
C TYR A 66 4.97 2.97 7.07
N THR A 67 5.14 4.15 7.68
CA THR A 67 4.20 5.28 7.54
C THR A 67 4.33 5.99 6.19
N ARG A 68 5.31 5.61 5.35
CA ARG A 68 5.53 6.25 4.05
C ARG A 68 4.64 5.60 2.97
N PRO A 69 3.81 6.37 2.24
CA PRO A 69 2.97 5.79 1.17
C PRO A 69 3.82 5.20 0.04
N THR A 70 5.02 5.74 -0.20
CA THR A 70 5.96 5.26 -1.23
C THR A 70 6.46 3.83 -0.99
N GLN A 71 6.29 3.29 0.21
CA GLN A 71 6.71 1.93 0.56
C GLN A 71 5.68 0.86 0.21
N ILE A 72 4.44 1.26 -0.10
CA ILE A 72 3.33 0.37 -0.41
C ILE A 72 3.42 -0.05 -1.89
N LYS A 73 3.23 -1.33 -2.18
CA LYS A 73 3.24 -1.84 -3.55
C LYS A 73 2.12 -2.83 -3.79
N ASN A 74 1.40 -2.65 -4.90
CA ASN A 74 0.37 -3.61 -5.30
C ASN A 74 0.94 -5.01 -5.52
N ARG A 75 0.26 -6.00 -4.92
CA ARG A 75 0.58 -7.42 -5.02
C ARG A 75 -0.64 -8.20 -5.46
N CYS A 76 -0.39 -9.27 -6.20
CA CYS A 76 -1.41 -10.24 -6.59
C CYS A 76 -1.97 -10.93 -5.34
N ILE A 77 -3.30 -10.92 -5.18
CA ILE A 77 -3.99 -11.58 -4.06
C ILE A 77 -3.96 -13.11 -4.15
N ILE A 78 -3.75 -13.68 -5.34
CA ILE A 78 -3.74 -15.14 -5.58
C ILE A 78 -2.31 -15.71 -5.55
N GLY A 79 -1.32 -14.98 -6.07
CA GLY A 79 0.05 -15.49 -6.22
C GLY A 79 1.12 -14.68 -5.50
N GLY A 80 0.77 -13.60 -4.81
CA GLY A 80 1.72 -12.74 -4.07
C GLY A 80 2.75 -11.98 -4.92
N LYS A 81 2.73 -12.13 -6.25
CA LYS A 81 3.62 -11.45 -7.20
C LYS A 81 3.45 -9.93 -7.09
N GLY A 82 4.56 -9.21 -7.05
CA GLY A 82 4.58 -7.73 -6.97
C GLY A 82 4.99 -7.04 -8.27
N LYS A 83 4.92 -7.73 -9.41
CA LYS A 83 5.22 -7.20 -10.76
C LYS A 83 4.08 -7.57 -11.69
N GLY A 84 3.73 -6.68 -12.62
CA GLY A 84 2.65 -6.89 -13.59
C GLY A 84 1.30 -7.13 -12.94
N VAL A 85 0.98 -6.37 -11.90
CA VAL A 85 -0.30 -6.44 -11.17
C VAL A 85 -1.26 -5.41 -11.78
N MET A 86 -2.44 -5.86 -12.18
CA MET A 86 -3.52 -4.99 -12.65
C MET A 86 -4.29 -4.47 -11.44
N SER A 87 -4.51 -3.15 -11.35
CA SER A 87 -5.15 -2.48 -10.21
C SER A 87 -6.57 -2.98 -9.98
N ASP A 88 -7.33 -3.08 -11.06
CA ASP A 88 -8.78 -3.29 -11.02
C ASP A 88 -9.13 -4.68 -10.48
N PHE A 89 -8.33 -5.68 -10.87
CA PHE A 89 -8.49 -7.07 -10.46
C PHE A 89 -7.62 -7.48 -9.27
N LYS A 90 -6.65 -6.63 -8.87
CA LYS A 90 -5.65 -6.93 -7.82
C LYS A 90 -4.87 -8.24 -8.05
N MET A 91 -4.67 -8.61 -9.31
CA MET A 91 -4.07 -9.88 -9.74
C MET A 91 -2.92 -9.66 -10.72
N ALA A 92 -2.00 -10.62 -10.78
CA ALA A 92 -0.92 -10.60 -11.77
C ALA A 92 -1.47 -10.94 -13.16
N ARG A 93 -0.87 -10.40 -14.23
CA ARG A 93 -1.26 -10.61 -15.64
C ARG A 93 -1.53 -12.07 -16.03
N PHE A 94 -0.73 -13.01 -15.52
CA PHE A 94 -0.91 -14.43 -15.81
C PHE A 94 -2.15 -15.01 -15.11
N CYS A 95 -2.32 -14.73 -13.81
CA CYS A 95 -3.50 -15.13 -13.06
C CYS A 95 -4.76 -14.51 -13.65
N PHE A 96 -4.71 -13.22 -14.01
CA PHE A 96 -5.80 -12.54 -14.71
C PHE A 96 -6.20 -13.28 -15.98
N ARG A 97 -5.24 -13.65 -16.84
CA ARG A 97 -5.50 -14.40 -18.07
C ARG A 97 -6.20 -15.74 -17.78
N GLU A 98 -5.72 -16.50 -16.80
CA GLU A 98 -6.34 -17.79 -16.46
C GLU A 98 -7.78 -17.63 -15.97
N HIS A 99 -8.02 -16.70 -15.05
CA HIS A 99 -9.34 -16.46 -14.50
C HIS A 99 -10.31 -15.85 -15.53
N ALA A 100 -9.82 -14.99 -16.42
CA ALA A 100 -10.60 -14.46 -17.53
C ALA A 100 -11.02 -15.58 -18.51
N LEU A 101 -10.12 -16.52 -18.83
CA LEU A 101 -10.45 -17.65 -19.70
C LEU A 101 -11.38 -18.67 -19.04
N ARG A 102 -11.31 -18.83 -17.72
CA ARG A 102 -12.24 -19.67 -16.94
C ARG A 102 -13.63 -19.05 -16.79
N GLY A 103 -13.77 -17.74 -17.00
CA GLY A 103 -15.03 -17.01 -16.79
C GLY A 103 -15.25 -16.55 -15.34
N ASP A 104 -14.22 -16.60 -14.49
CA ASP A 104 -14.32 -16.17 -13.08
C ASP A 104 -14.40 -14.64 -12.94
N ILE A 105 -13.99 -13.89 -13.97
CA ILE A 105 -13.96 -12.42 -13.94
C ILE A 105 -15.18 -11.87 -14.69
N PRO A 106 -16.09 -11.16 -14.00
CA PRO A 106 -17.32 -10.67 -14.62
C PRO A 106 -17.02 -9.62 -15.69
N GLY A 107 -17.67 -9.76 -16.85
CA GLY A 107 -17.60 -8.79 -17.95
C GLY A 107 -16.32 -8.85 -18.81
N VAL A 108 -15.34 -9.68 -18.46
CA VAL A 108 -14.12 -9.83 -19.26
C VAL A 108 -14.33 -10.87 -20.35
N LYS A 109 -14.18 -10.47 -21.61
CA LYS A 109 -14.19 -11.35 -22.78
C LYS A 109 -12.92 -11.15 -23.60
N LYS A 110 -12.53 -12.18 -24.36
CA LYS A 110 -11.44 -12.05 -25.34
C LYS A 110 -11.84 -10.98 -26.35
N ALA A 111 -10.96 -10.01 -26.55
CA ALA A 111 -11.21 -8.98 -27.53
C ALA A 111 -10.93 -9.51 -28.95
N SER A 112 -11.83 -9.20 -29.86
CA SER A 112 -11.73 -9.50 -31.29
C SER A 112 -12.14 -8.24 -32.04
N TRP A 113 -11.18 -7.64 -32.72
CA TRP A 113 -11.36 -6.50 -33.61
C TRP A 113 -10.51 -6.73 -34.85
#